data_AF-C5L1A5-F1
#
_entry.id   AF-C5L1A5-F1
#
_cell.length_a   1.000
_cell.length_b   1.000
_cell.length_c   1.000
_cell.angle_alpha   90.00
_cell.angle_beta   90.00
_cell.angle_gamma   90.00
#
_symmetry.space_group_name_H-M   'P 1'
#
loop_
_entity.id
_entity.type
_entity.pdbx_description
1 polymer ?
#
loop_
_entity_poly.entity_id
_entity_poly.type
_entity_poly.pdbx_seq_one_letter_code
_entity_poly.pdbx_strand_id
1 'polypeptide(L)'
;MSFSISQLIAGRLDSDCSGLLVYTQDGRIAKAISDRYSSIPMEYEVALKAPCTDDQMSMLSQGMLIDGKQVEGCEAARINDNDDK
;
A
#
# COMPACT_ATOMS: atom_id res chain seq x y z
N MET A 1 -26.30 -10.26 29.38
CA MET A 1 -24.92 -10.57 28.94
C MET A 1 -24.54 -9.55 27.88
N SER A 2 -23.56 -8.69 28.15
CA SER A 2 -23.09 -7.72 27.15
C SER A 2 -21.90 -8.35 26.42
N PHE A 3 -22.06 -8.66 25.14
CA PHE A 3 -20.95 -9.07 24.29
C PHE A 3 -20.32 -7.80 23.71
N SER A 4 -19.09 -7.49 24.13
CA SER A 4 -18.29 -6.45 23.50
C SER A 4 -17.72 -7.01 22.20
N ILE A 5 -18.25 -6.55 21.07
CA ILE A 5 -17.75 -6.94 19.75
C ILE A 5 -16.52 -6.06 19.46
N SER A 6 -15.33 -6.66 19.40
CA SER A 6 -14.12 -5.95 18.96
C SER A 6 -14.10 -5.91 17.43
N GLN A 7 -14.37 -4.76 16.84
CA GLN A 7 -14.14 -4.53 15.41
C GLN A 7 -12.62 -4.61 15.14
N LEU A 8 -12.21 -5.38 14.14
CA LEU A 8 -10.82 -5.41 13.68
C LEU A 8 -10.69 -4.59 12.39
N ILE A 9 -9.64 -3.79 12.34
CA ILE A 9 -9.20 -3.14 11.10
C ILE A 9 -8.46 -4.20 10.28
N ALA A 10 -8.88 -4.43 9.04
CA ALA A 10 -8.22 -5.34 8.12
C ALA A 10 -7.13 -4.57 7.36
N GLY A 11 -6.02 -4.31 8.05
CA GLY A 11 -4.87 -3.57 7.54
C GLY A 11 -4.46 -2.42 8.45
N ARG A 12 -3.52 -1.59 7.98
CA ARG A 12 -3.12 -0.34 8.63
C ARG A 12 -3.11 0.75 7.56
N LEU A 13 -3.62 1.92 7.92
CA LEU A 13 -3.45 3.16 7.16
C LEU A 13 -2.73 4.12 8.11
N ASP A 14 -1.61 4.68 7.66
CA ASP A 14 -0.87 5.64 8.45
C ASP A 14 -1.65 6.95 8.57
N SER A 15 -1.41 7.70 9.65
CA SER A 15 -2.24 8.86 10.01
C SER A 15 -2.14 10.03 9.03
N ASP A 16 -1.06 10.08 8.25
CA ASP A 16 -0.79 11.04 7.20
C ASP A 16 -1.26 10.55 5.82
N CYS A 17 -1.79 9.33 5.74
CA CYS A 17 -2.37 8.76 4.54
C CYS A 17 -3.90 8.87 4.54
N SER A 18 -4.48 9.00 3.36
CA SER A 18 -5.92 8.89 3.11
C SER A 18 -6.19 7.71 2.19
N GLY A 19 -7.35 7.06 2.31
CA GLY A 19 -7.71 6.00 1.38
C GLY A 19 -8.81 5.08 1.89
N LEU A 20 -8.85 3.89 1.30
CA LEU A 20 -9.80 2.84 1.63
C LEU A 20 -9.43 2.16 2.96
N LEU A 21 -10.41 2.04 3.85
CA LEU A 21 -10.27 1.31 5.11
C LEU A 21 -11.34 0.23 5.23
N VAL A 22 -10.89 -1.01 5.47
CA VAL A 22 -11.77 -2.16 5.57
C VAL A 22 -11.94 -2.56 7.04
N TYR A 23 -13.19 -2.62 7.48
CA TYR A 23 -13.55 -3.07 8.81
C TYR A 23 -14.30 -4.40 8.73
N THR A 24 -13.94 -5.35 9.60
CA THR A 24 -14.62 -6.64 9.65
C THR A 24 -14.67 -7.18 11.08
N GLN A 25 -15.65 -8.04 11.33
CA GLN A 25 -15.73 -8.86 12.53
C GLN A 25 -15.22 -10.30 12.28
N ASP A 26 -14.93 -10.66 11.02
CA ASP A 26 -14.36 -11.95 10.68
C ASP A 26 -12.83 -11.88 10.68
N GLY A 27 -12.23 -12.49 11.69
CA GLY A 27 -10.76 -12.54 11.82
C GLY A 27 -10.06 -13.23 10.65
N ARG A 28 -10.74 -14.11 9.90
CA ARG A 28 -10.18 -14.76 8.70
C ARG A 28 -10.05 -13.76 7.55
N ILE A 29 -11.04 -12.88 7.38
CA ILE A 29 -10.99 -11.79 6.40
C ILE A 29 -9.90 -10.79 6.80
N ALA A 30 -9.86 -10.40 8.08
CA ALA A 30 -8.83 -9.48 8.58
C ALA A 30 -7.41 -10.03 8.34
N LYS A 31 -7.21 -11.33 8.61
CA LYS A 31 -5.95 -12.02 8.34
C LYS A 31 -5.65 -12.07 6.84
N ALA A 32 -6.61 -12.49 6.00
CA ALA A 32 -6.40 -12.61 4.57
C ALA A 32 -5.96 -11.28 3.91
N ILE A 33 -6.48 -10.15 4.38
CA ILE A 33 -6.10 -8.82 3.86
C ILE A 33 -4.76 -8.34 4.43
N SER A 34 -4.49 -8.60 5.72
CA SER A 34 -3.34 -8.02 6.43
C SER A 34 -2.07 -8.89 6.41
N ASP A 35 -2.16 -10.15 5.97
CA ASP A 35 -1.02 -11.06 5.94
C ASP A 35 0.02 -10.56 4.91
N ARG A 36 1.31 -10.61 5.28
CA ARG A 36 2.41 -10.25 4.39
C ARG A 36 2.46 -11.14 3.15
N TYR A 37 1.95 -12.37 3.25
CA TYR A 37 1.88 -13.32 2.15
C TYR A 37 0.51 -13.30 1.46
N SER A 38 -0.30 -12.27 1.69
CA SER A 38 -1.57 -12.12 1.00
C SER A 38 -1.34 -11.96 -0.51
N SER A 39 -2.15 -12.68 -1.30
CA SER A 39 -2.21 -12.49 -2.75
C SER A 39 -3.16 -11.35 -3.14
N ILE A 40 -3.76 -10.66 -2.17
CA ILE A 40 -4.63 -9.52 -2.42
C ILE A 40 -3.72 -8.32 -2.70
N PRO A 41 -3.76 -7.74 -3.92
CA PRO A 41 -2.93 -6.60 -4.26
C PRO A 41 -3.38 -5.37 -3.46
N MET A 42 -2.38 -4.58 -3.07
CA MET A 42 -2.59 -3.27 -2.44
C MET A 42 -2.06 -2.22 -3.42
N GLU A 43 -2.95 -1.33 -3.86
CA GLU A 43 -2.65 -0.26 -4.81
C GLU A 43 -2.69 1.08 -4.10
N TYR A 44 -1.75 1.96 -4.45
CA TYR A 44 -1.58 3.27 -3.82
C TYR A 44 -1.35 4.34 -4.87
N GLU A 45 -2.04 5.46 -4.75
CA GLU A 45 -1.71 6.69 -5.47
C GLU A 45 -0.84 7.57 -4.56
N VAL A 46 0.33 7.96 -5.05
CA VAL A 46 1.32 8.70 -4.26
C VAL A 46 1.66 10.02 -4.94
N ALA A 47 1.49 11.12 -4.22
CA ALA A 47 1.94 12.43 -4.66
C ALA A 47 3.40 12.66 -4.25
N LEU A 48 4.25 13.04 -5.22
CA LEU A 48 5.66 13.31 -5.00
C LEU A 48 5.93 14.82 -4.98
N LYS A 49 6.94 15.23 -4.21
CA LYS A 49 7.39 16.64 -4.16
C LYS A 49 8.09 17.09 -5.45
N ALA A 50 8.62 16.15 -6.21
CA ALA A 50 9.27 16.36 -7.49
C ALA A 50 8.86 15.22 -8.44
N PRO A 51 8.89 15.44 -9.77
CA PRO A 51 8.62 14.39 -10.73
C PRO A 51 9.51 13.16 -10.53
N CYS A 52 8.94 11.96 -10.66
CA CYS A 52 9.70 10.71 -10.57
C CYS A 52 10.52 10.50 -11.84
N THR A 53 11.84 10.35 -11.73
CA THR A 53 12.70 10.11 -12.91
C THR A 53 12.52 8.71 -13.47
N ASP A 54 12.96 8.47 -14.72
CA ASP A 54 12.86 7.13 -15.33
C ASP A 54 13.71 6.09 -14.58
N ASP A 55 14.89 6.49 -14.07
CA ASP A 55 15.72 5.63 -13.23
C ASP A 55 14.99 5.23 -11.94
N GLN A 56 14.30 6.18 -11.30
CA GLN A 56 13.51 5.91 -10.09
C GLN A 56 12.34 4.96 -10.39
N MET A 57 11.65 5.13 -11.53
CA MET A 57 10.62 4.18 -11.96
C MET A 57 11.20 2.79 -12.23
N SER A 58 12.39 2.71 -12.82
CA SER A 58 13.09 1.44 -13.03
C SER A 58 13.43 0.76 -11.70
N MET A 59 13.91 1.51 -10.70
CA MET A 59 14.18 0.97 -9.38
C MET A 59 12.91 0.45 -8.69
N LEU A 60 11.77 1.14 -8.81
CA LEU A 60 10.49 0.67 -8.27
C LEU A 60 10.07 -0.68 -8.88
N SER A 61 10.28 -0.87 -10.18
CA SER A 61 9.90 -2.11 -10.88
C SER A 61 10.87 -3.27 -10.71
N GLN A 62 12.15 -3.00 -10.49
CA GLN A 62 13.17 -4.05 -10.30
C GLN A 62 13.35 -4.46 -8.83
N GLY A 63 12.93 -3.60 -7.90
CA GLY A 63 13.19 -3.75 -6.48
C GLY A 63 14.49 -3.07 -6.05
N MET A 64 14.63 -2.83 -4.75
CA MET A 64 15.74 -2.06 -4.21
C MET A 64 16.07 -2.43 -2.76
N LEU A 65 17.24 -2.04 -2.30
CA LEU A 65 17.66 -2.22 -0.91
C LEU A 65 17.19 -1.02 -0.07
N ILE A 66 16.30 -1.25 0.87
CA ILE A 66 15.79 -0.23 1.80
C ILE A 66 16.15 -0.67 3.22
N ASP A 67 16.89 0.17 3.95
CA ASP A 67 17.33 -0.11 5.33
C ASP A 67 17.97 -1.50 5.52
N GLY A 68 18.79 -1.92 4.54
CA GLY A 68 19.48 -3.21 4.56
C GLY A 68 18.59 -4.41 4.24
N LYS A 69 17.34 -4.21 3.81
CA LYS A 69 16.43 -5.27 3.37
C LYS A 69 16.14 -5.15 1.88
N GLN A 70 16.28 -6.26 1.17
CA GLN A 70 15.88 -6.32 -0.22
C GLN A 70 14.35 -6.27 -0.29
N VAL A 71 13.84 -5.30 -1.05
CA VAL A 71 12.42 -5.15 -1.35
C VAL A 71 12.21 -5.56 -2.80
N GLU A 72 11.17 -6.36 -3.04
CA GLU A 72 10.78 -6.78 -4.37
C GLU A 72 10.23 -5.60 -5.17
N GLY A 73 10.40 -5.65 -6.49
CA GLY A 73 9.82 -4.65 -7.38
C GLY A 73 8.30 -4.71 -7.42
N CYS A 74 7.68 -3.61 -7.80
CA CYS A 74 6.25 -3.49 -7.97
C CYS A 74 5.88 -2.92 -9.35
N GLU A 75 4.62 -3.12 -9.74
CA GLU A 75 4.05 -2.38 -10.86
C GLU A 75 3.90 -0.91 -10.45
N ALA A 76 4.38 -0.01 -11.30
CA ALA A 76 4.34 1.43 -11.05
C ALA A 76 4.01 2.17 -12.35
N ALA A 77 3.09 3.14 -12.26
CA ALA A 77 2.69 4.00 -13.37
C ALA A 77 2.57 5.45 -12.89
N ARG A 78 2.84 6.40 -13.80
CA ARG A 78 2.64 7.83 -13.56
C ARG A 78 1.24 8.22 -14.05
N ILE A 79 0.45 8.87 -13.18
CA ILE A 79 -0.97 9.14 -13.45
C ILE A 79 -1.18 10.55 -14.05
N ASN A 80 -0.28 11.50 -13.75
CA ASN A 80 -0.47 12.93 -14.04
C ASN A 80 0.65 13.58 -14.88
N ASP A 81 1.41 12.84 -15.67
CA ASP A 81 2.53 13.36 -16.50
C ASP A 81 2.11 14.33 -17.64
N ASN A 82 0.87 14.85 -17.63
CA ASN A 82 0.30 15.65 -18.71
C ASN A 82 0.17 17.17 -18.44
N ASP A 83 0.72 17.69 -17.34
CA ASP A 83 0.56 19.11 -16.97
C ASP A 83 1.80 20.00 -17.23
N ASP A 84 2.47 19.82 -18.36
CA ASP A 84 3.42 20.80 -18.91
C ASP A 84 3.04 21.19 -20.35
N LYS A 85 2.17 22.20 -20.46
CA LYS A 85 2.11 23.14 -21.58
C LYS A 85 2.55 24.52 -21.10
#